data_AF-A0A2V5X0A5-F1
#
_entry.id   AF-A0A2V5X0A5-F1
#
_cell.length_a   1.000
_cell.length_b   1.000
_cell.length_c   1.000
_cell.angle_alpha   90.00
_cell.angle_beta   90.00
_cell.angle_gamma   90.00
#
_symmetry.space_group_name_H-M   'P 1'
#
loop_
_entity.id
_entity.type
_entity.pdbx_description
1 polymer ?
#
loop_
_entity_poly.entity_id
_entity_poly.type
_entity_poly.pdbx_seq_one_letter_code
_entity_poly.pdbx_strand_id
1 'polypeptide(L)'
;MNAVRNMRTYLLACSLVVILQPLEEFAQQNSKESTASPQPALTDRDGRHDFDFEFGTWRTHLWRLRQPLSGSNTWVEYEGITVVRKVWNERANLVELEVDGPAGHIEGLNLRLYNPQSHQWSLNFASSSGGALGQPTIGEFKNGRGEFFDQELFNGRAILVRFVISDIKPDSCRFEQSFSEDGGKTWEVNWIAIDQRGRAESDKVP
;
A
#
# COMPACT_ATOMS: atom_id res chain seq x y z
N MET A 1 -18.91 46.32 25.59
CA MET A 1 -19.33 45.72 26.88
C MET A 1 -20.83 45.57 26.90
N ASN A 2 -21.31 44.41 27.36
CA ASN A 2 -22.68 44.05 27.72
C ASN A 2 -23.60 43.64 26.55
N ALA A 3 -23.76 42.36 26.20
CA ALA A 3 -24.25 41.20 26.95
C ALA A 3 -25.80 41.09 26.98
N VAL A 4 -26.26 40.00 26.33
CA VAL A 4 -27.31 39.06 26.73
C VAL A 4 -28.75 39.56 26.77
N ARG A 5 -29.59 38.92 25.94
CA ARG A 5 -31.03 38.79 26.18
C ARG A 5 -31.49 37.39 25.75
N ASN A 6 -31.41 36.42 26.67
CA ASN A 6 -32.09 35.13 26.54
C ASN A 6 -33.22 35.07 27.57
N MET A 7 -34.42 34.74 27.08
CA MET A 7 -35.69 34.82 27.78
C MET A 7 -36.14 33.41 28.21
N ARG A 8 -36.14 33.20 29.53
CA ARG A 8 -37.13 32.49 30.37
C ARG A 8 -37.78 31.19 29.85
N THR A 9 -37.34 30.05 30.41
CA THR A 9 -38.03 29.14 31.39
C THR A 9 -39.17 28.28 30.86
N TYR A 10 -39.10 26.96 31.08
CA TYR A 10 -40.14 26.16 31.74
C TYR A 10 -39.54 24.88 32.35
N LEU A 11 -39.77 24.70 33.66
CA LEU A 11 -39.57 23.48 34.44
C LEU A 11 -40.90 22.75 34.55
N LEU A 12 -40.92 21.42 34.43
CA LEU A 12 -41.88 20.58 35.15
C LEU A 12 -41.39 19.13 35.20
N ALA A 13 -41.13 18.69 36.43
CA ALA A 13 -40.89 17.30 36.81
C ALA A 13 -42.23 16.58 36.99
N CYS A 14 -42.30 15.30 36.61
CA CYS A 14 -43.22 14.32 37.20
C CYS A 14 -42.66 12.92 36.94
N SER A 15 -42.13 12.32 38.00
CA SER A 15 -41.80 10.91 38.13
C SER A 15 -43.07 10.09 38.31
N LEU A 16 -43.22 8.99 37.56
CA LEU A 16 -44.11 7.90 37.94
C LEU A 16 -43.42 6.56 37.66
N VAL A 17 -43.13 5.86 38.75
CA VAL A 17 -42.74 4.45 38.76
C VAL A 17 -44.02 3.64 38.93
N VAL A 18 -44.27 2.69 38.02
CA VAL A 18 -45.23 1.60 38.23
C VAL A 18 -44.49 0.30 37.87
N ILE A 19 -44.37 -0.58 38.86
CA ILE A 19 -43.87 -1.95 38.72
C ILE A 19 -45.05 -2.88 38.97
N LEU A 20 -45.34 -3.78 38.02
CA LEU A 20 -46.03 -5.06 38.24
C LEU A 20 -45.73 -6.01 37.07
N GLN A 21 -45.36 -7.25 37.40
CA GLN A 21 -44.72 -8.28 36.56
C GLN A 21 -45.76 -9.13 35.76
N PRO A 22 -45.37 -10.29 35.19
CA PRO A 22 -45.11 -10.54 33.77
C PRO A 22 -46.27 -11.24 33.05
N LEU A 23 -46.41 -11.01 31.73
CA LEU A 23 -47.13 -11.96 30.87
C LEU A 23 -46.08 -12.89 30.26
N GLU A 24 -46.06 -14.15 30.70
CA GLU A 24 -45.43 -15.23 29.93
C GLU A 24 -46.31 -15.52 28.73
N GLU A 25 -45.95 -14.95 27.59
CA GLU A 25 -46.49 -15.37 26.30
C GLU A 25 -45.46 -16.30 25.64
N PHE A 26 -45.81 -17.59 25.62
CA PHE A 26 -45.09 -18.64 24.92
C PHE A 26 -45.03 -18.29 23.42
N ALA A 27 -43.93 -17.68 22.99
CA ALA A 27 -43.55 -17.61 21.59
C ALA A 27 -42.29 -18.45 21.40
N GLN A 28 -42.52 -19.71 21.03
CA GLN A 28 -41.51 -20.67 20.61
C GLN A 28 -40.88 -20.19 19.30
N GLN A 29 -39.80 -19.41 19.39
CA GLN A 29 -39.00 -19.04 18.23
C GLN A 29 -37.66 -19.77 18.32
N ASN A 30 -37.54 -20.81 17.48
CA ASN A 30 -36.35 -21.61 17.20
C ASN A 30 -35.04 -20.82 17.43
N SER A 31 -34.32 -21.17 18.49
CA SER A 31 -32.90 -20.91 18.60
C SER A 31 -32.17 -21.77 17.57
N LYS A 32 -32.12 -21.31 16.31
CA LYS A 32 -30.94 -21.60 15.50
C LYS A 32 -29.83 -20.77 16.11
N GLU A 33 -29.09 -21.39 17.03
CA GLU A 33 -27.71 -21.00 17.30
C GLU A 33 -27.01 -20.94 15.94
N SER A 34 -26.91 -19.73 15.39
CA SER A 34 -25.89 -19.46 14.40
C SER A 34 -24.60 -19.50 15.20
N THR A 35 -23.95 -20.67 15.21
CA THR A 35 -22.53 -20.79 15.49
C THR A 35 -21.79 -20.05 14.37
N ALA A 36 -21.92 -18.72 14.37
CA ALA A 36 -20.96 -17.87 13.73
C ALA A 36 -19.71 -18.02 14.60
N SER A 37 -18.77 -18.84 14.11
CA SER A 37 -17.39 -18.81 14.57
C SER A 37 -16.99 -17.34 14.72
N PRO A 38 -16.31 -16.93 15.81
CA PRO A 38 -15.79 -15.58 15.89
C PRO A 38 -14.92 -15.37 14.67
N GLN A 39 -15.39 -14.59 13.71
CA GLN A 39 -14.55 -14.09 12.64
C GLN A 39 -13.41 -13.38 13.38
N PRO A 40 -12.14 -13.75 13.16
CA PRO A 40 -11.05 -13.11 13.86
C PRO A 40 -11.25 -11.61 13.65
N ALA A 41 -11.47 -10.88 14.74
CA ALA A 41 -11.33 -9.44 14.69
C ALA A 41 -9.98 -9.21 14.01
N LEU A 42 -9.96 -8.42 12.94
CA LEU A 42 -8.73 -8.05 12.26
C LEU A 42 -7.82 -7.52 13.37
N THR A 43 -6.90 -8.37 13.83
CA THR A 43 -5.85 -7.96 14.74
C THR A 43 -5.16 -6.84 14.00
N ASP A 44 -5.16 -5.65 14.60
CA ASP A 44 -4.47 -4.49 14.05
C ASP A 44 -3.05 -4.94 13.71
N ARG A 45 -2.81 -5.16 12.40
CA ARG A 45 -1.58 -5.79 11.93
C ARG A 45 -0.54 -4.70 11.97
N ASP A 46 0.46 -4.91 12.80
CA ASP A 46 1.61 -4.02 12.96
C ASP A 46 2.17 -3.53 11.61
N GLY A 47 2.37 -4.42 10.64
CA GLY A 47 2.76 -4.03 9.29
C GLY A 47 4.28 -3.85 9.10
N ARG A 48 5.07 -3.83 10.18
CA ARG A 48 6.54 -3.70 10.09
C ARG A 48 7.27 -4.82 9.34
N HIS A 49 6.62 -5.97 9.14
CA HIS A 49 7.18 -7.15 8.46
C HIS A 49 6.61 -7.33 7.04
N ASP A 50 5.93 -6.31 6.52
CA ASP A 50 5.25 -6.36 5.24
C ASP A 50 6.17 -6.69 4.06
N PHE A 51 7.46 -6.37 4.17
CA PHE A 51 8.48 -6.56 3.12
C PHE A 51 9.41 -7.75 3.35
N ASP A 52 9.17 -8.58 4.37
CA ASP A 52 10.08 -9.69 4.73
C ASP A 52 10.32 -10.68 3.58
N PHE A 53 9.32 -10.82 2.69
CA PHE A 53 9.40 -11.70 1.53
C PHE A 53 10.48 -11.27 0.52
N GLU A 54 10.82 -9.98 0.45
CA GLU A 54 11.60 -9.37 -0.64
C GLU A 54 13.11 -9.33 -0.35
N PHE A 55 13.56 -9.63 0.87
CA PHE A 55 14.98 -9.55 1.19
C PHE A 55 15.84 -10.50 0.31
N GLY A 56 17.00 -9.98 -0.10
CA GLY A 56 17.98 -10.68 -0.93
C GLY A 56 18.08 -10.14 -2.35
N THR A 57 18.56 -10.99 -3.26
CA THR A 57 18.81 -10.67 -4.66
C THR A 57 17.79 -11.34 -5.57
N TRP A 58 17.27 -10.60 -6.54
CA TRP A 58 16.23 -11.00 -7.47
C TRP A 58 16.64 -10.70 -8.89
N ARG A 59 16.26 -11.56 -9.84
CA ARG A 59 16.25 -11.22 -11.25
C ARG A 59 14.98 -10.44 -11.54
N THR A 60 15.11 -9.30 -12.22
CA THR A 60 14.01 -8.40 -12.53
C THR A 60 13.82 -8.35 -14.04
N HIS A 61 12.58 -8.59 -14.48
CA HIS A 61 12.14 -8.29 -15.83
C HIS A 61 11.14 -7.13 -15.77
N LEU A 62 11.44 -6.06 -16.48
CA LEU A 62 10.77 -4.78 -16.36
C LEU A 62 10.31 -4.24 -17.70
N TRP A 63 9.10 -3.70 -17.72
CA TRP A 63 8.54 -2.94 -18.84
C TRP A 63 8.20 -1.53 -18.36
N ARG A 64 8.66 -0.53 -19.09
CA ARG A 64 8.35 0.88 -18.84
C ARG A 64 7.66 1.51 -20.05
N LEU A 65 6.55 2.18 -19.82
CA LEU A 65 5.88 2.98 -20.84
C LEU A 65 6.72 4.22 -21.16
N ARG A 66 7.04 4.44 -22.43
CA ARG A 66 8.00 5.48 -22.84
C ARG A 66 7.45 6.90 -22.63
N GLN A 67 6.16 7.09 -22.83
CA GLN A 67 5.49 8.39 -22.75
C GLN A 67 4.15 8.27 -22.00
N PRO A 68 4.16 8.20 -20.67
CA PRO A 68 2.93 8.15 -19.88
C PRO A 68 2.03 9.39 -20.13
N LEU A 69 0.72 9.19 -20.06
CA LEU A 69 -0.34 10.19 -20.22
C LEU A 69 -0.30 10.92 -21.58
N SER A 70 0.19 10.24 -22.61
CA SER A 70 0.24 10.75 -23.99
C SER A 70 -0.70 10.02 -24.95
N GLY A 71 -1.36 8.94 -24.50
CA GLY A 71 -2.09 7.99 -25.34
C GLY A 71 -1.19 7.01 -26.10
N SER A 72 0.13 7.05 -25.88
CA SER A 72 1.07 6.07 -26.43
C SER A 72 0.96 4.72 -25.72
N ASN A 73 1.17 3.62 -26.45
CA ASN A 73 1.31 2.27 -25.89
C ASN A 73 2.70 1.67 -26.21
N THR A 74 3.72 2.53 -26.33
CA THR A 74 5.09 2.09 -26.61
C THR A 74 5.81 1.74 -25.31
N TRP A 75 5.97 0.45 -25.07
CA TRP A 75 6.72 -0.11 -23.95
C TRP A 75 8.18 -0.35 -24.34
N VAL A 76 9.06 -0.20 -23.36
CA VAL A 76 10.47 -0.59 -23.46
C VAL A 76 10.75 -1.63 -22.38
N GLU A 77 11.43 -2.69 -22.78
CA GLU A 77 11.78 -3.83 -21.95
C GLU A 77 13.21 -3.68 -21.38
N TYR A 78 13.41 -4.17 -20.18
CA TYR A 78 14.68 -4.18 -19.46
C TYR A 78 14.80 -5.47 -18.64
N GLU A 79 16.02 -5.94 -18.46
CA GLU A 79 16.34 -7.07 -17.58
C GLU A 79 17.52 -6.70 -16.67
N GLY A 80 17.55 -7.27 -15.48
CA GLY A 80 18.67 -7.09 -14.56
C GLY A 80 18.37 -7.61 -13.17
N ILE A 81 18.81 -6.87 -12.15
CA ILE A 81 18.82 -7.32 -10.77
C ILE A 81 18.19 -6.28 -9.84
N THR A 82 17.42 -6.78 -8.88
CA THR A 82 17.01 -6.02 -7.68
C THR A 82 17.67 -6.61 -6.45
N VAL A 83 18.25 -5.77 -5.60
CA VAL A 83 18.84 -6.14 -4.31
C VAL A 83 18.09 -5.41 -3.20
N VAL A 84 17.59 -6.15 -2.22
CA VAL A 84 16.88 -5.58 -1.07
C VAL A 84 17.59 -5.93 0.23
N ARG A 85 18.02 -4.90 0.96
CA ARG A 85 18.71 -5.03 2.25
C ARG A 85 17.94 -4.39 3.41
N LYS A 86 18.07 -5.01 4.59
CA LYS A 86 17.52 -4.51 5.85
C LYS A 86 18.25 -3.26 6.31
N VAL A 87 17.53 -2.33 6.94
CA VAL A 87 18.07 -1.14 7.62
C VAL A 87 17.45 -1.05 9.01
N TRP A 88 18.27 -0.76 10.03
CA TRP A 88 17.85 -0.58 11.43
C TRP A 88 16.99 -1.71 12.02
N ASN A 89 17.36 -2.97 11.75
CA ASN A 89 16.62 -4.16 12.17
C ASN A 89 15.16 -4.12 11.67
N GLU A 90 14.98 -4.06 10.35
CA GLU A 90 13.69 -4.19 9.64
C GLU A 90 12.72 -3.02 9.77
N ARG A 91 13.07 -1.98 10.53
CA ARG A 91 12.29 -0.72 10.57
C ARG A 91 12.42 0.12 9.30
N ALA A 92 13.35 -0.27 8.43
CA ALA A 92 13.52 0.25 7.10
C ALA A 92 14.13 -0.84 6.20
N ASN A 93 14.01 -0.66 4.89
CA ASN A 93 14.77 -1.42 3.91
C ASN A 93 15.18 -0.52 2.75
N LEU A 94 16.25 -0.92 2.07
CA LEU A 94 16.72 -0.26 0.86
C LEU A 94 16.70 -1.26 -0.28
N VAL A 95 16.02 -0.86 -1.34
CA VAL A 95 16.03 -1.52 -2.65
C VAL A 95 17.05 -0.80 -3.53
N GLU A 96 17.86 -1.56 -4.25
CA GLU A 96 18.67 -1.10 -5.36
C GLU A 96 18.24 -1.90 -6.61
N LEU A 97 17.89 -1.21 -7.67
CA LEU A 97 17.48 -1.74 -8.96
C LEU A 97 18.53 -1.36 -10.00
N GLU A 98 19.03 -2.34 -10.74
CA GLU A 98 19.97 -2.15 -11.83
C GLU A 98 19.53 -3.02 -13.01
N VAL A 99 19.07 -2.38 -14.10
CA VAL A 99 18.54 -3.07 -15.28
C VAL A 99 19.00 -2.42 -16.58
N ASP A 100 19.21 -3.24 -17.60
CA ASP A 100 19.62 -2.83 -18.93
C ASP A 100 18.55 -3.19 -19.95
N GLY A 101 18.38 -2.34 -20.96
CA GLY A 101 17.44 -2.57 -22.04
C GLY A 101 17.78 -1.77 -23.30
N PRO A 102 16.98 -1.91 -24.38
CA PRO A 102 17.26 -1.24 -25.66
C PRO A 102 17.27 0.29 -25.60
N ALA A 103 16.65 0.90 -24.58
CA ALA A 103 16.68 2.34 -24.37
C ALA A 103 17.71 2.80 -23.33
N GLY A 104 18.64 1.92 -22.94
CA GLY A 104 19.75 2.21 -22.04
C GLY A 104 19.64 1.53 -20.68
N HIS A 105 20.37 2.10 -19.72
CA HIS A 105 20.53 1.58 -18.37
C HIS A 105 19.62 2.33 -17.40
N ILE A 106 19.03 1.62 -16.44
CA ILE A 106 18.29 2.18 -15.32
C ILE A 106 18.94 1.71 -14.03
N GLU A 107 19.39 2.68 -13.24
CA GLU A 107 19.86 2.47 -11.88
C GLU A 107 19.02 3.34 -10.95
N GLY A 108 18.39 2.69 -9.98
CA GLY A 108 17.51 3.36 -9.03
C GLY A 108 17.57 2.72 -7.65
N LEU A 109 17.11 3.47 -6.66
CA LEU A 109 16.95 2.97 -5.31
C LEU A 109 15.57 3.32 -4.76
N ASN A 110 15.12 2.56 -3.77
CA ASN A 110 13.93 2.87 -3.00
C ASN A 110 14.22 2.68 -1.51
N LEU A 111 14.26 3.77 -0.76
CA LEU A 111 14.35 3.73 0.70
C LEU A 111 12.94 3.64 1.28
N ARG A 112 12.62 2.48 1.86
CA ARG A 112 11.32 2.22 2.48
C ARG A 112 11.43 2.40 3.98
N LEU A 113 10.60 3.27 4.55
CA LEU A 113 10.58 3.59 5.98
C LEU A 113 9.21 3.23 6.56
N TYR A 114 9.20 2.52 7.68
CA TYR A 114 7.98 2.18 8.40
C TYR A 114 7.67 3.21 9.47
N ASN A 115 6.42 3.67 9.53
CA ASN A 115 5.92 4.57 10.56
C ASN A 115 5.11 3.78 11.60
N PRO A 116 5.63 3.60 12.83
CA PRO A 116 4.94 2.84 13.88
C PRO A 116 3.72 3.54 14.47
N GLN A 117 3.46 4.82 14.16
CA GLN A 117 2.26 5.52 14.62
C GLN A 117 1.08 5.32 13.67
N SER A 118 1.34 5.31 12.36
CA SER A 118 0.30 5.12 11.34
C SER A 118 0.20 3.69 10.82
N HIS A 119 1.16 2.83 11.16
CA HIS A 119 1.33 1.48 10.61
C HIS A 119 1.51 1.43 9.08
N GLN A 120 2.01 2.53 8.50
CA GLN A 120 2.21 2.67 7.05
C GLN A 120 3.68 2.73 6.69
N TRP A 121 3.98 2.42 5.44
CA TRP A 121 5.28 2.61 4.83
C TRP A 121 5.30 3.83 3.91
N SER A 122 6.42 4.53 3.90
CA SER A 122 6.78 5.49 2.85
C SER A 122 7.85 4.88 1.94
N LEU A 123 7.63 4.94 0.63
CA LEU A 123 8.53 4.43 -0.40
C LEU A 123 9.18 5.63 -1.10
N ASN A 124 10.47 5.86 -0.83
CA ASN A 124 11.21 7.03 -1.29
C ASN A 124 12.14 6.62 -2.44
N PHE A 125 11.68 6.81 -3.68
CA PHE A 125 12.46 6.44 -4.87
C PHE A 125 13.48 7.52 -5.25
N ALA A 126 14.63 7.11 -5.80
CA ALA A 126 15.57 7.98 -6.50
C ALA A 126 16.20 7.24 -7.69
N SER A 127 16.53 7.96 -8.76
CA SER A 127 17.39 7.46 -9.83
C SER A 127 18.82 7.99 -9.66
N SER A 128 19.82 7.20 -10.07
CA SER A 128 21.23 7.64 -10.04
C SER A 128 21.47 8.89 -10.90
N SER A 129 20.68 9.04 -11.97
CA SER A 129 20.69 10.21 -12.86
C SER A 129 20.02 11.45 -12.28
N GLY A 130 19.14 11.30 -11.29
CA GLY A 130 18.36 12.40 -10.70
C GLY A 130 18.99 13.00 -9.45
N GLY A 131 19.70 12.18 -8.65
CA GLY A 131 20.43 12.64 -7.46
C GLY A 131 19.57 13.17 -6.30
N ALA A 132 18.26 12.93 -6.32
CA ALA A 132 17.32 13.37 -5.29
C ALA A 132 16.25 12.31 -5.03
N LEU A 133 15.73 12.26 -3.79
CA LEU A 133 14.53 11.48 -3.47
C LEU A 133 13.30 12.17 -4.06
N GLY A 134 12.45 11.40 -4.72
CA GLY A 134 11.15 11.83 -5.22
C GLY A 134 10.11 12.00 -4.11
N GLN A 135 8.90 12.39 -4.50
CA GLN A 135 7.75 12.39 -3.62
C GLN A 135 7.49 10.95 -3.13
N PRO A 136 7.36 10.70 -1.82
CA PRO A 136 7.15 9.34 -1.34
C PRO A 136 5.71 8.89 -1.58
N THR A 137 5.55 7.67 -2.10
CA THR A 137 4.26 6.98 -2.03
C THR A 137 4.07 6.41 -0.63
N ILE A 138 2.87 6.60 -0.07
CA ILE A 138 2.51 6.18 1.29
C ILE A 138 1.41 5.13 1.23
N GLY A 139 1.52 4.08 2.04
CA GLY A 139 0.57 2.98 2.00
C GLY A 139 0.89 1.82 2.94
N GLU A 140 0.19 0.71 2.74
CA GLU A 140 0.24 -0.47 3.61
C GLU A 140 -0.17 -1.73 2.84
N PHE A 141 0.10 -2.90 3.41
CA PHE A 141 -0.39 -4.16 2.86
C PHE A 141 -1.72 -4.57 3.46
N LYS A 142 -2.67 -4.92 2.59
CA LYS A 142 -3.93 -5.56 2.96
C LYS A 142 -4.10 -6.84 2.18
N ASN A 143 -4.35 -7.95 2.89
CA ASN A 143 -4.63 -9.26 2.28
C ASN A 143 -3.57 -9.71 1.25
N GLY A 144 -2.29 -9.48 1.54
CA GLY A 144 -1.18 -9.88 0.66
C GLY A 144 -0.93 -8.96 -0.53
N ARG A 145 -1.58 -7.80 -0.58
CA ARG A 145 -1.41 -6.78 -1.61
C ARG A 145 -1.00 -5.45 -0.98
N GLY A 146 0.10 -4.88 -1.44
CA GLY A 146 0.55 -3.54 -1.05
C GLY A 146 0.00 -2.50 -2.02
N GLU A 147 -0.57 -1.42 -1.51
CA GLU A 147 -0.95 -0.26 -2.32
C GLU A 147 -0.45 1.02 -1.66
N PHE A 148 0.26 1.82 -2.46
CA PHE A 148 0.92 3.05 -2.02
C PHE A 148 0.57 4.18 -2.98
N PHE A 149 0.37 5.38 -2.44
CA PHE A 149 -0.13 6.51 -3.22
C PHE A 149 0.64 7.78 -2.91
N ASP A 150 0.77 8.63 -3.91
CA ASP A 150 1.13 10.04 -3.73
C ASP A 150 0.33 10.94 -4.68
N GLN A 151 0.62 12.23 -4.56
CA GLN A 151 0.26 13.24 -5.54
C GLN A 151 1.51 14.03 -5.89
N GLU A 152 1.81 14.13 -7.18
CA GLU A 152 2.98 14.85 -7.67
C GLU A 152 2.71 15.61 -8.98
N LEU A 153 3.71 16.37 -9.43
CA LEU A 153 3.66 17.06 -10.71
C LEU A 153 4.33 16.23 -11.80
N PHE A 154 3.58 15.93 -12.87
CA PHE A 154 4.10 15.33 -14.09
C PHE A 154 3.83 16.26 -15.27
N ASN A 155 4.90 16.71 -15.96
CA ASN A 155 4.83 17.69 -17.04
C ASN A 155 4.02 18.96 -16.67
N GLY A 156 4.17 19.43 -15.43
CA GLY A 156 3.49 20.63 -14.92
C GLY A 156 2.02 20.42 -14.53
N ARG A 157 1.49 19.19 -14.58
CA ARG A 157 0.13 18.84 -14.16
C ARG A 157 0.17 17.99 -12.90
N ALA A 158 -0.73 18.27 -11.95
CA ALA A 158 -0.91 17.41 -10.79
C ALA A 158 -1.53 16.08 -11.21
N ILE A 159 -0.91 14.98 -10.80
CA ILE A 159 -1.39 13.61 -11.03
C ILE A 159 -1.43 12.85 -9.71
N LEU A 160 -2.18 11.75 -9.68
CA LEU A 160 -2.03 10.73 -8.65
C LEU A 160 -1.12 9.62 -9.17
N VAL A 161 -0.23 9.14 -8.31
CA VAL A 161 0.57 7.95 -8.55
C VAL A 161 0.08 6.84 -7.64
N ARG A 162 -0.01 5.63 -8.19
CA ARG A 162 -0.27 4.41 -7.42
C ARG A 162 0.84 3.42 -7.70
N PHE A 163 1.49 2.95 -6.64
CA PHE A 163 2.40 1.81 -6.68
C PHE A 163 1.73 0.60 -6.03
N VAL A 164 1.76 -0.53 -6.72
CA VAL A 164 1.10 -1.77 -6.32
C VAL A 164 2.14 -2.87 -6.22
N ILE A 165 2.04 -3.66 -5.15
CA ILE A 165 2.78 -4.90 -4.97
C ILE A 165 1.76 -6.03 -4.87
N SER A 166 1.86 -7.00 -5.77
CA SER A 166 0.90 -8.12 -5.86
C SER A 166 1.58 -9.43 -6.26
N ASP A 167 0.77 -10.49 -6.32
CA ASP A 167 1.17 -11.82 -6.78
C ASP A 167 2.41 -12.35 -6.06
N ILE A 168 2.49 -12.07 -4.75
CA ILE A 168 3.62 -12.39 -3.90
C ILE A 168 3.61 -13.89 -3.62
N LYS A 169 4.69 -14.54 -4.06
CA LYS A 169 5.01 -15.95 -3.87
C LYS A 169 6.40 -16.06 -3.25
N PRO A 170 6.81 -17.23 -2.74
CA PRO A 170 8.14 -17.40 -2.15
C PRO A 170 9.30 -17.02 -3.09
N ASP A 171 9.10 -17.18 -4.39
CA ASP A 171 10.11 -17.04 -5.44
C ASP A 171 9.77 -15.99 -6.50
N SER A 172 8.64 -15.28 -6.38
CA SER A 172 8.25 -14.25 -7.33
C SER A 172 7.32 -13.19 -6.74
N CYS A 173 7.37 -11.98 -7.25
CA CYS A 173 6.41 -10.92 -6.95
C CYS A 173 6.29 -9.96 -8.13
N ARG A 174 5.19 -9.20 -8.16
CA ARG A 174 4.87 -8.24 -9.21
C ARG A 174 4.74 -6.84 -8.64
N PHE A 175 5.33 -5.89 -9.34
CA PHE A 175 5.26 -4.47 -9.04
C PHE A 175 4.63 -3.72 -10.22
N GLU A 176 3.72 -2.79 -9.94
CA GLU A 176 3.11 -1.94 -10.95
C GLU A 176 3.06 -0.48 -10.49
N GLN A 177 3.41 0.45 -11.37
CA GLN A 177 3.12 1.86 -11.20
C GLN A 177 2.03 2.28 -12.18
N SER A 178 1.09 3.10 -11.70
CA SER A 178 0.07 3.72 -12.54
C SER A 178 -0.07 5.20 -12.26
N PHE A 179 -0.40 5.98 -13.29
CA PHE A 179 -0.71 7.40 -13.18
C PHE A 179 -2.20 7.63 -13.42
N SER A 180 -2.74 8.66 -12.77
CA SER A 180 -4.08 9.16 -13.00
C SER A 180 -4.08 10.68 -13.07
N GLU A 181 -4.70 11.25 -14.12
CA GLU A 181 -4.88 12.69 -14.29
C GLU A 181 -6.32 13.17 -14.01
N ASP A 182 -7.22 12.26 -13.60
CA ASP A 182 -8.65 12.55 -13.40
C ASP A 182 -9.13 12.31 -11.96
N GLY A 183 -8.19 12.32 -11.01
CA GLY A 183 -8.46 12.10 -9.58
C GLY A 183 -8.71 10.64 -9.23
N GLY A 184 -8.11 9.71 -9.97
CA GLY A 184 -8.15 8.27 -9.68
C GLY A 184 -9.35 7.54 -10.26
N LYS A 185 -10.12 8.15 -11.18
CA LYS A 185 -11.24 7.49 -11.86
C LYS A 185 -10.71 6.52 -12.91
N THR A 186 -9.66 6.89 -13.61
CA THR A 186 -8.93 6.04 -14.54
C THR A 186 -7.44 5.99 -14.17
N TRP A 187 -6.79 4.88 -14.52
CA TRP A 187 -5.38 4.62 -14.19
C TRP A 187 -4.67 4.03 -15.42
N GLU A 188 -3.57 4.66 -15.83
CA GLU A 188 -2.69 4.16 -16.88
C GLU A 188 -1.45 3.52 -16.23
N VAL A 189 -1.30 2.19 -16.40
CA VAL A 189 -0.10 1.49 -15.98
C VAL A 189 1.06 1.95 -16.85
N ASN A 190 2.15 2.40 -16.21
CA ASN A 190 3.33 2.92 -16.90
C ASN A 190 4.64 2.23 -16.51
N TRP A 191 4.59 1.35 -15.51
CA TRP A 191 5.71 0.53 -15.09
C TRP A 191 5.19 -0.82 -14.63
N ILE A 192 5.85 -1.88 -15.07
CA ILE A 192 5.62 -3.25 -14.63
C ILE A 192 6.98 -3.85 -14.35
N ALA A 193 7.20 -4.42 -13.17
CA ALA A 193 8.36 -5.25 -12.89
C ALA A 193 7.91 -6.59 -12.31
N ILE A 194 8.56 -7.66 -12.74
CA ILE A 194 8.41 -8.99 -12.19
C ILE A 194 9.77 -9.41 -11.65
N ASP A 195 9.81 -9.61 -10.34
CA ASP A 195 10.99 -10.13 -9.68
C ASP A 195 10.86 -11.63 -9.50
N GLN A 196 11.93 -12.35 -9.78
CA GLN A 196 12.04 -13.78 -9.62
C GLN A 196 13.34 -14.12 -8.89
N ARG A 197 13.27 -15.01 -7.90
CA ARG A 197 14.49 -15.55 -7.32
C ARG A 197 15.21 -16.35 -8.41
N GLY A 198 16.48 -16.03 -8.63
CA GLY A 198 17.32 -16.91 -9.45
C GLY A 198 17.31 -18.30 -8.81
N ARG A 199 17.13 -19.36 -9.60
CA ARG A 199 17.63 -20.67 -9.16
C ARG A 199 19.06 -20.45 -8.72
N ALA A 200 19.43 -20.88 -7.51
CA ALA A 200 20.82 -20.94 -7.12
C ALA A 200 21.55 -21.65 -8.27
N GLU A 201 22.38 -20.91 -9.01
CA GLU A 201 23.37 -21.54 -9.87
C GLU A 201 24.27 -22.28 -8.89
N SER A 202 23.99 -23.58 -8.75
CA SER A 202 24.82 -24.52 -8.03
C SER A 202 26.27 -24.31 -8.44
N ASP A 203 27.11 -23.99 -7.47
CA ASP A 203 28.55 -24.21 -7.45
C ASP A 203 29.25 -24.06 -8.81
N LYS A 204 29.60 -22.83 -9.15
CA LYS A 204 30.87 -22.60 -9.86
C LYS A 204 31.85 -21.95 -8.91
N VAL A 205 32.42 -22.79 -8.05
CA VAL A 205 33.72 -22.53 -7.44
C VAL A 205 34.78 -22.89 -8.50
N PRO A 206 35.75 -22.01 -8.82
CA PRO A 206 36.90 -22.38 -9.64
C PRO A 206 37.80 -23.43 -8.99
#